data_AF-A0A3M0WUP0-F1
#
_entry.id   AF-A0A3M0WUP0-F1
#
_cell.length_a   1.000
_cell.length_b   1.000
_cell.length_c   1.000
_cell.angle_alpha   90.00
_cell.angle_beta   90.00
_cell.angle_gamma   90.00
#
_symmetry.space_group_name_H-M   'P 1'
#
loop_
_entity.id
_entity.type
_entity.pdbx_description
1 polymer ?
#
loop_
_entity_poly.entity_id
_entity_poly.type
_entity_poly.pdbx_seq_one_letter_code
_entity_poly.pdbx_strand_id
1 'polypeptide(L)' 'MPNIGIPEILIILFVILFFFGGKKLPEIAKNLGKGIKEFRKEIKSIQNTVEPLKKELK' A
#
# COMPACT_ATOMS: atom_id res chain seq x y z
N MET A 1 16.27 -26.89 -8.52
CA MET A 1 15.73 -25.82 -7.67
C MET A 1 14.26 -25.64 -8.03
N PRO A 2 13.32 -25.63 -7.08
CA PRO A 2 11.91 -25.41 -7.41
C PRO A 2 11.78 -24.01 -8.05
N ASN A 3 11.35 -23.99 -9.31
CA ASN A 3 11.08 -22.77 -10.05
C ASN A 3 9.59 -22.49 -9.89
N ILE A 4 9.25 -21.49 -9.08
CA ILE A 4 7.86 -21.06 -8.96
C ILE A 4 7.55 -20.23 -10.19
N GLY A 5 6.86 -20.84 -11.15
CA GLY A 5 6.43 -20.18 -12.37
C GLY A 5 5.17 -19.36 -12.18
N ILE A 6 4.79 -18.65 -13.24
CA ILE A 6 3.49 -17.99 -13.36
C ILE A 6 2.32 -18.96 -13.05
N PRO A 7 2.33 -20.24 -13.49
CA PRO A 7 1.25 -21.18 -13.19
C PRO A 7 1.07 -21.46 -11.69
N GLU A 8 2.15 -21.70 -10.95
CA GLU A 8 2.09 -21.94 -9.50
C GLU A 8 1.59 -20.71 -8.74
N ILE A 9 2.01 -19.52 -9.15
CA ILE A 9 1.55 -18.26 -8.55
C ILE A 9 0.04 -18.08 -8.75
N LEU A 10 -0.48 -18.39 -9.94
CA LEU A 10 -1.92 -18.31 -10.23
C LEU A 10 -2.73 -19.30 -9.38
N ILE A 11 -2.22 -20.51 -9.14
CA ILE A 11 -2.87 -21.50 -8.28
C ILE A 11 -2.92 -20.99 -6.83
N ILE A 12 -1.81 -20.46 -6.31
CA ILE A 12 -1.77 -19.89 -4.96
C ILE A 12 -2.74 -18.71 -4.85
N LEU A 13 -2.75 -17.82 -5.85
CA LEU A 13 -3.67 -16.69 -5.89
C LEU A 13 -5.13 -17.15 -5.92
N PHE A 14 -5.45 -18.21 -6.69
CA PHE A 14 -6.78 -18.78 -6.75
C PHE A 14 -7.23 -19.36 -5.41
N VAL A 15 -6.33 -20.06 -4.70
CA VAL A 15 -6.60 -20.59 -3.35
C VAL A 15 -6.88 -19.45 -2.38
N ILE A 16 -6.05 -18.40 -2.37
CA ILE A 16 -6.26 -17.20 -1.55
C ILE A 16 -7.61 -16.55 -1.90
N LEU A 17 -7.92 -16.40 -3.18
CA LEU A 17 -9.20 -15.85 -3.63
C LEU A 17 -10.40 -16.73 -3.25
N PHE A 18 -10.23 -18.04 -3.18
CA PHE A 18 -11.29 -18.96 -2.77
C PHE A 18 -11.62 -18.82 -1.28
N PHE A 19 -10.59 -18.78 -0.41
CA PHE A 19 -10.75 -18.63 1.03
C PHE A 19 -11.20 -17.22 1.45
N PHE A 20 -10.59 -16.19 0.85
CA PHE A 20 -10.89 -14.80 1.20
C PHE A 20 -12.03 -14.22 0.36
N GLY A 21 -12.35 -14.81 -0.79
CA GLY A 21 -13.30 -14.28 -1.76
C GLY A 21 -12.67 -13.21 -2.64
N GLY A 22 -12.96 -13.23 -3.95
CA GLY A 22 -12.45 -12.27 -4.94
C GLY A 22 -12.76 -10.80 -4.65
N LYS A 23 -13.71 -10.51 -3.75
CA LYS A 23 -14.08 -9.15 -3.33
C LYS A 23 -13.21 -8.58 -2.20
N LYS A 24 -12.63 -9.42 -1.33
CA LYS A 24 -11.83 -8.94 -0.19
C LYS A 24 -10.49 -8.36 -0.61
N LEU A 25 -9.83 -8.95 -1.62
CA LEU A 25 -8.51 -8.49 -2.05
C LEU A 25 -8.54 -7.05 -2.63
N PRO A 26 -9.48 -6.69 -3.54
CA PRO A 26 -9.65 -5.31 -3.99
C PRO A 26 -10.09 -4.35 -2.88
N GLU A 27 -10.91 -4.81 -1.94
CA GLU A 27 -11.38 -4.00 -0.81
C GLU A 27 -10.24 -3.62 0.14
N ILE A 28 -9.38 -4.59 0.48
CA ILE A 28 -8.17 -4.36 1.27
C ILE A 28 -7.24 -3.40 0.53
N ALA A 29 -6.98 -3.62 -0.77
CA ALA A 29 -6.14 -2.74 -1.58
C ALA A 29 -6.70 -1.30 -1.62
N LYS A 30 -8.01 -1.13 -1.76
CA LYS A 30 -8.68 0.18 -1.75
C LYS A 30 -8.55 0.88 -0.41
N ASN A 31 -8.73 0.17 0.70
CA ASN A 31 -8.63 0.73 2.05
C ASN A 31 -7.18 1.07 2.42
N LEU A 32 -6.23 0.18 2.11
CA LEU A 32 -4.80 0.45 2.28
C LEU A 32 -4.35 1.62 1.40
N GLY A 33 -4.80 1.68 0.15
CA GLY A 33 -4.47 2.77 -0.77
C GLY A 33 -4.95 4.12 -0.27
N LYS A 34 -6.16 4.18 0.31
CA LYS A 34 -6.66 5.39 0.98
C LYS A 34 -5.79 5.78 2.18
N GLY A 35 -5.48 4.83 3.07
CA GLY A 35 -4.63 5.09 4.24
C GLY A 35 -3.24 5.59 3.86
N ILE A 36 -2.59 4.95 2.88
CA ILE A 36 -1.28 5.39 2.36
C ILE A 36 -1.36 6.80 1.75
N LYS A 37 -2.45 7.12 1.04
CA LYS A 37 -2.65 8.44 0.44
C LYS A 37 -2.80 9.54 1.50
N GLU A 38 -3.58 9.28 2.54
CA GLU A 38 -3.77 10.20 3.66
C GLU A 38 -2.47 10.39 4.45
N PHE A 39 -1.77 9.29 4.75
CA PHE A 39 -0.46 9.33 5.41
C PHE A 39 0.56 10.16 4.64
N ARG A 40 0.66 9.97 3.31
CA ARG A 40 1.55 10.78 2.45
C ARG A 40 1.16 12.26 2.45
N LYS A 41 -0.14 12.57 2.51
CA LYS A 41 -0.65 13.95 2.56
C LYS A 41 -0.25 14.64 3.86
N GLU A 42 -0.40 13.96 5.00
CA GLU A 42 0.02 14.50 6.30
C GLU A 42 1.52 14.71 6.38
N ILE A 43 2.33 13.73 5.94
CA ILE A 43 3.80 13.90 5.88
C ILE A 43 4.18 15.14 5.06
N LYS A 44 3.55 15.33 3.90
CA LYS A 44 3.82 16.50 3.05
C LYS A 44 3.39 17.81 3.72
N SER A 45 2.27 17.80 4.44
CA SER A 45 1.83 18.97 5.22
C SER A 45 2.83 19.33 6.31
N ILE A 46 3.32 18.33 7.06
CA ILE A 46 4.33 18.53 8.11
C ILE A 46 5.62 19.09 7.50
N GLN A 47 6.11 18.54 6.38
CA GLN A 47 7.29 19.05 5.69
C GLN A 47 7.13 20.53 5.32
N ASN A 48 5.99 20.91 4.73
CA ASN A 48 5.72 22.30 4.35
C ASN A 48 5.66 23.27 5.54
N THR A 49 5.33 22.79 6.75
CA THR A 49 5.33 23.59 7.98
C THR A 49 6.71 23.66 8.63
N VAL A 50 7.50 22.58 8.57
CA VAL A 50 8.83 22.50 9.20
C VAL A 50 9.91 23.20 8.37
N GLU A 51 9.75 23.24 7.05
CA GLU A 51 10.71 23.87 6.12
C GLU A 51 10.87 25.39 6.28
N PRO A 52 9.79 26.19 6.49
CA PRO A 52 9.94 27.61 6.81
C PRO A 52 10.55 27.83 8.21
N LEU A 53 10.20 27.02 9.21
CA LEU A 53 10.78 27.11 10.56
C LEU A 53 12.30 26.85 10.57
N LYS A 54 12.76 25.92 9.73
CA LYS A 54 14.18 25.62 9.57
C LYS A 54 14.95 26.73 8.85
N LYS A 55 14.29 27.56 8.04
CA LYS A 55 14.90 28.73 7.39
C LYS A 55 14.99 29.94 8.31
N GLU A 56 14.08 30.10 9.27
CA GLU A 56 14.12 31.19 10.26
C GLU A 56 15.09 30.93 11.41
N LEU A 57 15.36 29.66 11.74
CA LEU A 57 16.32 29.27 12.78
C LEU A 57 17.78 29.22 12.31
N LYS A 58 18.06 29.55 11.05
CA LYS A 58 19.39 29.44 10.43
C LYS A 58 19.91 30.81 10.01
#